data_AF-A0A0F9AL79-F1
#
_entry.id   AF-A0A0F9AL79-F1
#
_cell.length_a   1.000
_cell.length_b   1.000
_cell.length_c   1.000
_cell.angle_alpha   90.00
_cell.angle_beta   90.00
_cell.angle_gamma   90.00
#
_symmetry.space_group_name_H-M   'P 1'
#
loop_
_entity.id
_entity.type
_entity.pdbx_description
1 polymer ?
#
loop_
_entity_poly.entity_id
_entity_poly.type
_entity_poly.pdbx_seq_one_letter_code
_entity_poly.pdbx_strand_id
1 'polypeptide(L)'
;ISWIDREKKEEILKWWQTFSRENKIVRNAIFFVSDYKRCYPFGHLLGQLLHTVQDQKDPVTFQSQPTGGLELYFNEYLKGKLGRRIITRSLRHPLDVGDVIDKPQNGSDIYLTINHYLQAIAEEELEKGIKTVNAKGGWAIMMDPYTGEILAAAQVPFFDVRKYKTYFNSEDLKETAKFKAVVDLFEPGSIMKPITLAICLKANEELALEGRVPIFLPDEKISTSNGYFPGRSKPIQDARNHKYLNLYLAIQKSSNIYIATLVDRLINTMGEKWYRDALIDLFGFSKKTGIEFPFEARGFVPDFNKYYQNKAPEWSKSTPYSLAMGYNILANSFQMIRAFSIIANEGKDVTPTILKKIIKNVDGIEKVLVDNTKSFDFQNRRQILSKSSCRLIKKSMKFS
;
A
#
# COMPACT_ATOMS: atom_id res chain seq x y z
N ILE A 1 5.00 -11.00 32.93
CA ILE A 1 5.31 -12.42 32.68
C ILE A 1 6.69 -12.45 32.02
N SER A 2 7.70 -12.94 32.73
CA SER A 2 9.06 -13.07 32.21
C SER A 2 9.12 -14.32 31.34
N TRP A 3 9.53 -14.16 30.07
CA TRP A 3 9.87 -15.29 29.23
C TRP A 3 11.19 -15.86 29.72
N ILE A 4 11.20 -17.14 30.04
CA ILE A 4 12.40 -17.85 30.46
C ILE A 4 12.77 -18.84 29.37
N ASP A 5 14.07 -18.95 29.11
CA ASP A 5 14.58 -20.02 28.27
C ASP A 5 14.42 -21.38 28.97
N ARG A 6 14.70 -22.45 28.21
CA ARG A 6 14.56 -23.81 28.70
C ARG A 6 15.52 -24.13 29.83
N GLU A 7 16.75 -23.62 29.77
CA GLU A 7 17.79 -23.87 30.78
C GLU A 7 17.43 -23.23 32.11
N LYS A 8 16.99 -21.97 32.09
CA LYS A 8 16.50 -21.23 33.27
C LYS A 8 15.26 -21.87 33.85
N LYS A 9 14.34 -22.37 33.01
CA LYS A 9 13.19 -23.16 33.48
C LYS A 9 13.65 -24.39 34.25
N GLU A 10 14.60 -25.14 33.72
CA GLU A 10 15.15 -26.34 34.37
C GLU A 10 15.90 -26.00 35.66
N GLU A 11 16.67 -24.90 35.68
CA GLU A 11 17.34 -24.38 36.88
C GLU A 11 16.34 -24.03 37.99
N ILE A 12 15.29 -23.27 37.65
CA ILE A 12 14.22 -22.90 38.60
C ILE A 12 13.50 -24.13 39.12
N LEU A 13 13.18 -25.10 38.25
CA LEU A 13 12.53 -26.35 38.66
C LEU A 13 13.41 -27.15 39.61
N LYS A 14 14.71 -27.27 39.33
CA LYS A 14 15.66 -28.02 40.18
C LYS A 14 15.82 -27.38 41.55
N TRP A 15 15.93 -26.05 41.61
CA TRP A 15 15.95 -25.31 42.86
C TRP A 15 14.63 -25.48 43.64
N TRP A 16 13.49 -25.27 42.97
CA TRP A 16 12.17 -25.34 43.58
C TRP A 16 11.84 -26.73 44.13
N GLN A 17 12.23 -27.79 43.44
CA GLN A 17 12.05 -29.17 43.92
C GLN A 17 12.78 -29.42 45.24
N THR A 18 13.99 -28.90 45.39
CA THR A 18 14.77 -29.00 46.63
C THR A 18 14.14 -28.17 47.74
N PHE A 19 13.86 -26.90 47.47
CA PHE A 19 13.30 -25.95 48.43
C PHE A 19 11.91 -26.37 48.94
N SER A 20 11.03 -26.80 48.04
CA SER A 20 9.67 -27.25 48.40
C SER A 20 9.69 -28.51 49.27
N ARG A 21 10.65 -29.41 49.06
CA ARG A 21 10.84 -30.61 49.89
C ARG A 21 11.27 -30.24 51.31
N GLU A 22 12.24 -29.34 51.46
CA GLU A 22 12.77 -28.91 52.75
C GLU A 22 11.73 -28.13 53.57
N ASN A 23 10.94 -27.28 52.92
CA ASN A 23 9.98 -26.40 53.58
C ASN A 23 8.55 -26.97 53.63
N LYS A 24 8.34 -28.23 53.21
CA LYS A 24 7.03 -28.89 53.14
C LYS A 24 5.97 -28.09 52.36
N ILE A 25 6.39 -27.42 51.28
CA ILE A 25 5.52 -26.67 50.36
C ILE A 25 5.07 -27.58 49.21
N VAL A 26 3.87 -27.36 48.66
CA VAL A 26 3.37 -28.10 47.51
C VAL A 26 4.24 -27.87 46.26
N ARG A 27 4.68 -28.96 45.61
CA ARG A 27 5.62 -28.92 44.47
C ARG A 27 5.10 -28.16 43.25
N ASN A 28 3.78 -28.02 43.09
CA ASN A 28 3.14 -27.32 41.98
C ASN A 28 2.70 -25.90 42.33
N ALA A 29 3.19 -25.31 43.43
CA ALA A 29 2.99 -23.87 43.65
C ALA A 29 3.65 -23.02 42.55
N ILE A 30 4.74 -23.54 41.96
CA ILE A 30 5.33 -23.03 40.72
C ILE A 30 4.94 -23.97 39.59
N PHE A 31 4.36 -23.42 38.53
CA PHE A 31 4.06 -24.14 37.30
C PHE A 31 4.39 -23.26 36.10
N PHE A 32 4.66 -23.92 34.97
CA PHE A 32 4.99 -23.25 33.71
C PHE A 32 3.88 -23.51 32.71
N VAL A 33 3.46 -22.46 32.03
CA VAL A 33 2.49 -22.54 30.94
C VAL A 33 3.24 -22.25 29.65
N SER A 34 3.03 -23.07 28.63
CA SER A 34 3.49 -22.76 27.28
C SER A 34 2.63 -21.65 26.71
N ASP A 35 3.27 -20.59 26.25
CA ASP A 35 2.61 -19.54 25.51
C ASP A 35 3.43 -19.19 24.25
N TYR A 36 2.89 -18.36 23.37
CA TYR A 36 3.56 -17.84 22.19
C TYR A 36 3.79 -16.32 22.30
N LYS A 37 4.87 -15.87 21.67
CA LYS A 37 5.14 -14.45 21.41
C LYS A 37 5.49 -14.28 19.95
N ARG A 38 4.97 -13.23 19.32
CA ARG A 38 5.32 -12.90 17.94
C ARG A 38 6.77 -12.46 17.85
N CYS A 39 7.52 -13.00 16.89
CA CYS A 39 8.93 -12.74 16.67
C CYS A 39 9.15 -12.15 15.27
N TYR A 40 10.03 -11.15 15.16
CA TYR A 40 10.40 -10.49 13.91
C TYR A 40 11.92 -10.65 13.69
N PRO A 41 12.35 -11.68 12.94
CA PRO A 41 13.77 -12.01 12.78
C PRO A 41 14.59 -10.88 12.15
N PHE A 42 13.97 -10.08 11.27
CA PHE A 42 14.61 -9.00 10.53
C PHE A 42 14.51 -7.62 11.22
N GLY A 43 14.11 -7.58 12.49
CA GLY A 43 14.08 -6.34 13.26
C GLY A 43 13.07 -5.32 12.74
N HIS A 44 13.56 -4.20 12.18
CA HIS A 44 12.72 -3.11 11.68
C HIS A 44 12.24 -3.29 10.23
N LEU A 45 12.78 -4.28 9.50
CA LEU A 45 12.41 -4.55 8.12
C LEU A 45 10.89 -4.76 8.01
N LEU A 46 10.25 -4.08 7.07
CA LEU A 46 8.79 -4.09 6.88
C LEU A 46 7.98 -3.65 8.11
N GLY A 47 8.56 -2.93 9.06
CA GLY A 47 7.93 -2.65 10.34
C GLY A 47 6.53 -2.05 10.23
N GLN A 48 6.37 -0.99 9.43
CA GLN A 48 5.09 -0.31 9.20
C GLN A 48 4.08 -1.19 8.45
N LEU A 49 4.58 -2.06 7.57
CA LEU A 49 3.74 -2.97 6.80
C LEU A 49 3.25 -4.13 7.67
N LEU A 50 4.14 -4.84 8.35
CA LEU A 50 3.79 -5.99 9.20
C LEU A 50 3.01 -5.56 10.44
N HIS A 51 3.50 -4.52 11.12
CA HIS A 51 3.09 -4.14 12.46
C HIS A 51 3.34 -5.27 13.48
N THR A 52 2.62 -5.29 14.60
CA THR A 52 2.75 -6.36 15.60
C THR A 52 1.45 -6.71 16.32
N VAL A 53 1.50 -7.67 17.24
CA VAL A 53 0.46 -7.97 18.21
C VAL A 53 0.86 -7.48 19.60
N GLN A 54 -0.12 -7.16 20.42
CA GLN A 54 0.11 -6.73 21.79
C GLN A 54 0.67 -7.88 22.64
N ASP A 55 1.59 -7.55 23.55
CA ASP A 55 2.14 -8.52 24.50
C ASP A 55 1.08 -8.97 25.53
N GLN A 56 0.15 -8.06 25.85
CA GLN A 56 -0.97 -8.36 26.72
C GLN A 56 -2.08 -8.99 25.89
N LYS A 57 -2.49 -10.16 26.34
CA LYS A 57 -3.63 -10.86 25.76
C LYS A 57 -4.92 -10.29 26.32
N ASP A 58 -5.94 -10.35 25.49
CA ASP A 58 -7.30 -10.04 25.90
C ASP A 58 -7.72 -10.97 27.06
N PRO A 59 -8.25 -10.44 28.17
CA PRO A 59 -8.58 -11.23 29.35
C PRO A 59 -9.77 -12.17 29.15
N VAL A 60 -10.59 -11.94 28.12
CA VAL A 60 -11.77 -12.76 27.80
C VAL A 60 -11.40 -13.82 26.76
N THR A 61 -10.72 -13.42 25.69
CA THR A 61 -10.42 -14.34 24.58
C THR A 61 -9.07 -15.05 24.75
N PHE A 62 -8.19 -14.58 25.63
CA PHE A 62 -6.82 -15.06 25.80
C PHE A 62 -5.97 -15.03 24.52
N GLN A 63 -6.34 -14.16 23.57
CA GLN A 63 -5.64 -13.95 22.30
C GLN A 63 -4.91 -12.59 22.29
N SER A 64 -3.79 -12.53 21.58
CA SER A 64 -3.07 -11.28 21.36
C SER A 64 -3.80 -10.44 20.32
N GLN A 65 -4.04 -9.16 20.63
CA GLN A 65 -4.71 -8.23 19.71
C GLN A 65 -3.68 -7.62 18.75
N PRO A 66 -3.96 -7.56 17.43
CA PRO A 66 -3.08 -6.88 16.49
C PRO A 66 -3.07 -5.37 16.72
N THR A 67 -1.94 -4.74 16.44
CA THR A 67 -1.73 -3.29 16.60
C THR A 67 -1.92 -2.51 15.30
N GLY A 68 -1.87 -3.19 14.14
CA GLY A 68 -2.00 -2.56 12.83
C GLY A 68 -1.52 -3.45 11.69
N GLY A 69 -1.34 -2.84 10.51
CA GLY A 69 -0.73 -3.46 9.34
C GLY A 69 -1.31 -4.81 8.90
N LEU A 70 -0.44 -5.69 8.41
CA LEU A 70 -0.81 -7.02 7.94
C LEU A 70 -1.26 -7.95 9.07
N GLU A 71 -0.72 -7.79 10.28
CA GLU A 71 -1.21 -8.51 11.46
C GLU A 71 -2.69 -8.22 11.72
N LEU A 72 -3.12 -6.97 11.55
CA LEU A 72 -4.54 -6.58 11.67
C LEU A 72 -5.36 -7.07 10.47
N TYR A 73 -4.89 -6.83 9.25
CA TYR A 73 -5.65 -7.18 8.04
C TYR A 73 -5.93 -8.68 7.94
N PHE A 74 -4.94 -9.51 8.25
CA PHE A 74 -5.06 -10.96 8.17
C PHE A 74 -5.34 -11.63 9.52
N ASN A 75 -5.76 -10.88 10.54
CA ASN A 75 -5.98 -11.42 11.88
C ASN A 75 -6.94 -12.63 11.88
N GLU A 76 -7.96 -12.62 11.03
CA GLU A 76 -8.90 -13.76 10.91
C GLU A 76 -8.23 -15.05 10.42
N TYR A 77 -7.19 -14.95 9.59
CA TYR A 77 -6.42 -16.10 9.12
C TYR A 77 -5.32 -16.48 10.11
N LEU A 78 -4.66 -15.49 10.72
CA LEU A 78 -3.55 -15.67 11.65
C LEU A 78 -3.99 -16.20 13.01
N LYS A 79 -5.17 -15.80 13.49
CA LYS A 79 -5.68 -16.26 14.77
C LYS A 79 -6.09 -17.73 14.68
N GLY A 80 -5.44 -18.56 15.48
CA GLY A 80 -5.84 -19.94 15.69
C GLY A 80 -7.13 -20.04 16.49
N LYS A 81 -7.62 -21.27 16.68
CA LYS A 81 -8.68 -21.58 17.65
C LYS A 81 -8.06 -22.16 18.91
N LEU A 82 -8.42 -21.61 20.06
CA LEU A 82 -7.96 -22.13 21.34
C LEU A 82 -8.57 -23.50 21.61
N GLY A 83 -7.77 -24.41 22.17
CA GLY A 83 -8.23 -25.68 22.69
C GLY A 83 -8.77 -25.53 24.11
N ARG A 84 -9.45 -26.57 24.59
CA ARG A 84 -9.99 -26.65 25.95
C ARG A 84 -9.52 -27.95 26.60
N ARG A 85 -9.06 -27.87 27.85
CA ARG A 85 -8.75 -29.03 28.69
C ARG A 85 -9.37 -28.85 30.06
N ILE A 86 -9.88 -29.93 30.63
CA ILE A 86 -10.32 -29.95 32.04
C ILE A 86 -9.08 -30.25 32.88
N ILE A 87 -8.92 -29.60 34.01
CA ILE A 87 -7.85 -29.92 34.97
C ILE A 87 -8.50 -30.13 36.33
N THR A 88 -8.27 -31.28 36.95
CA THR A 88 -8.81 -31.57 38.27
C THR A 88 -7.88 -31.02 39.35
N ARG A 89 -8.35 -30.03 40.11
CA ARG A 89 -7.54 -29.39 41.17
C ARG A 89 -7.96 -29.88 42.56
N SER A 90 -7.11 -30.64 43.25
CA SER A 90 -7.30 -30.92 44.69
C SER A 90 -6.71 -29.79 45.54
N LEU A 91 -7.30 -29.56 46.72
CA LEU A 91 -6.91 -28.54 47.72
C LEU A 91 -5.44 -28.64 48.17
N ARG A 92 -4.79 -29.81 48.04
CA ARG A 92 -3.38 -30.03 48.42
C ARG A 92 -2.46 -30.46 47.26
N HIS A 93 -3.01 -30.97 46.15
CA HIS A 93 -2.24 -31.45 45.01
C HIS A 93 -3.06 -31.33 43.71
N PRO A 94 -2.91 -30.27 42.90
CA PRO A 94 -3.38 -30.30 41.52
C PRO A 94 -2.83 -31.55 40.79
N LEU A 95 -3.72 -32.47 40.44
CA LEU A 95 -3.42 -33.60 39.57
C LEU A 95 -3.61 -33.07 38.15
N ASP A 96 -2.56 -33.02 37.34
CA ASP A 96 -2.65 -32.69 35.90
C ASP A 96 -3.18 -33.92 35.14
N VAL A 97 -4.32 -34.46 35.62
CA VAL A 97 -5.08 -35.57 35.03
C VAL A 97 -6.34 -34.93 34.50
N GLY A 98 -6.35 -34.71 33.20
CA GLY A 98 -7.32 -33.85 32.56
C GLY A 98 -7.45 -34.18 31.09
N ASP A 99 -8.66 -34.51 30.65
CA ASP A 99 -8.93 -34.79 29.25
C ASP A 99 -8.91 -33.51 28.43
N VAL A 100 -8.32 -33.59 27.24
CA VAL A 100 -8.42 -32.54 26.22
C VAL A 100 -9.83 -32.62 25.63
N ILE A 101 -10.67 -31.61 25.92
CA ILE A 101 -12.01 -31.49 25.36
C ILE A 101 -11.90 -31.14 23.87
N ASP A 102 -11.09 -30.12 23.56
CA ASP A 102 -10.87 -29.64 22.20
C ASP A 102 -9.38 -29.39 21.97
N LYS A 103 -8.86 -29.93 20.87
CA LYS A 103 -7.48 -29.63 20.46
C LYS A 103 -7.39 -28.20 19.91
N PRO A 104 -6.35 -27.43 20.27
CA PRO A 104 -6.11 -26.14 19.63
C PRO A 104 -5.86 -26.32 18.12
N GLN A 105 -6.33 -25.37 17.32
CA GLN A 105 -6.05 -25.32 15.89
C GLN A 105 -5.15 -24.12 15.60
N ASN A 106 -4.04 -24.36 14.91
CA ASN A 106 -3.16 -23.28 14.49
C ASN A 106 -3.86 -22.35 13.49
N GLY A 107 -3.38 -21.10 13.44
CA GLY A 107 -3.72 -20.17 12.38
C GLY A 107 -3.18 -20.63 11.02
N SER A 108 -3.42 -19.82 10.00
CA SER A 108 -2.93 -20.05 8.64
C SER A 108 -1.59 -19.33 8.44
N ASP A 109 -0.73 -19.92 7.62
CA ASP A 109 0.50 -19.31 7.15
C ASP A 109 0.20 -18.36 5.99
N ILE A 110 0.84 -17.20 6.03
CA ILE A 110 0.67 -16.15 5.03
C ILE A 110 2.00 -15.92 4.34
N TYR A 111 1.98 -16.09 3.03
CA TYR A 111 3.13 -15.86 2.17
C TYR A 111 2.91 -14.52 1.47
N LEU A 112 3.84 -13.59 1.69
CA LEU A 112 3.83 -12.30 1.03
C LEU A 112 4.51 -12.38 -0.34
N THR A 113 4.20 -11.42 -1.20
CA THR A 113 4.90 -11.20 -2.48
C THR A 113 6.27 -10.56 -2.30
N ILE A 114 6.53 -9.98 -1.12
CA ILE A 114 7.74 -9.24 -0.81
C ILE A 114 8.98 -10.12 -0.96
N ASN A 115 9.95 -9.63 -1.71
CA ASN A 115 11.30 -10.18 -1.74
C ASN A 115 12.15 -9.46 -0.69
N HIS A 116 12.54 -10.18 0.37
CA HIS A 116 13.29 -9.61 1.49
C HIS A 116 14.66 -9.02 1.10
N TYR A 117 15.30 -9.51 0.03
CA TYR A 117 16.53 -8.89 -0.49
C TYR A 117 16.25 -7.52 -1.12
N LEU A 118 15.22 -7.44 -1.97
CA LEU A 118 14.82 -6.17 -2.60
C LEU A 118 14.30 -5.18 -1.55
N GLN A 119 13.60 -5.67 -0.54
CA GLN A 119 13.15 -4.86 0.60
C GLN A 119 14.34 -4.23 1.35
N ALA A 120 15.35 -5.04 1.70
CA ALA A 120 16.51 -4.53 2.43
C ALA A 120 17.27 -3.48 1.61
N ILE A 121 17.47 -3.72 0.31
CA ILE A 121 18.09 -2.75 -0.60
C ILE A 121 17.25 -1.46 -0.66
N ALA A 122 15.92 -1.58 -0.78
CA ALA A 122 15.03 -0.42 -0.85
C ALA A 122 15.05 0.40 0.43
N GLU A 123 15.05 -0.23 1.62
CA GLU A 123 15.16 0.47 2.90
C GLU A 123 16.52 1.15 3.07
N GLU A 124 17.62 0.49 2.72
CA GLU A 124 18.98 1.04 2.82
C GLU A 124 19.17 2.26 1.91
N GLU A 125 18.82 2.14 0.62
CA GLU A 125 18.99 3.22 -0.35
C GLU A 125 18.03 4.40 -0.08
N LEU A 126 16.82 4.12 0.39
CA LEU A 126 15.88 5.16 0.81
C LEU A 126 16.41 5.94 2.01
N GLU A 127 16.98 5.24 3.02
CA GLU A 127 17.56 5.88 4.19
C GLU A 127 18.76 6.77 3.81
N LYS A 128 19.66 6.28 2.95
CA LYS A 128 20.78 7.06 2.41
C LYS A 128 20.28 8.32 1.71
N GLY A 129 19.31 8.17 0.79
CA GLY A 129 18.76 9.30 0.03
C GLY A 129 18.13 10.37 0.94
N ILE A 130 17.35 9.96 1.93
CA ILE A 130 16.73 10.88 2.91
C ILE A 130 17.77 11.62 3.74
N LYS A 131 18.84 10.94 4.17
CA LYS A 131 19.95 11.58 4.89
C LYS A 131 20.68 12.59 4.02
N THR A 132 20.95 12.26 2.75
CA THR A 132 21.65 13.17 1.81
C THR A 132 20.89 14.47 1.57
N VAL A 133 19.55 14.41 1.47
CA VAL A 133 18.72 15.61 1.21
C VAL A 133 18.17 16.25 2.49
N ASN A 134 18.49 15.69 3.66
CA ASN A 134 17.95 16.09 4.97
C ASN A 134 16.41 16.18 4.99
N ALA A 135 15.74 15.19 4.39
CA ALA A 135 14.28 15.09 4.39
C ALA A 135 13.74 14.55 5.72
N LYS A 136 12.48 14.88 6.04
CA LYS A 136 11.79 14.36 7.25
C LYS A 136 11.49 12.86 7.17
N GLY A 137 11.39 12.32 5.97
CA GLY A 137 11.00 10.94 5.71
C GLY A 137 10.65 10.73 4.23
N GLY A 138 10.29 9.51 3.88
CA GLY A 138 9.92 9.09 2.53
C GLY A 138 9.58 7.61 2.48
N TRP A 139 9.07 7.16 1.34
CA TRP A 139 8.75 5.77 1.08
C TRP A 139 9.06 5.39 -0.37
N ALA A 140 9.31 4.11 -0.59
CA ALA A 140 9.56 3.53 -1.90
C ALA A 140 8.76 2.24 -2.05
N ILE A 141 8.02 2.10 -3.16
CA ILE A 141 7.26 0.90 -3.49
C ILE A 141 7.78 0.36 -4.82
N MET A 142 8.01 -0.95 -4.86
CA MET A 142 8.38 -1.68 -6.07
C MET A 142 7.28 -2.69 -6.38
N MET A 143 6.76 -2.61 -7.59
CA MET A 143 5.68 -3.47 -8.08
C MET A 143 6.08 -4.09 -9.41
N ASP A 144 5.83 -5.38 -9.59
CA ASP A 144 5.86 -5.99 -10.91
C ASP A 144 4.62 -5.52 -11.70
N PRO A 145 4.79 -4.83 -12.84
CA PRO A 145 3.67 -4.24 -13.56
C PRO A 145 2.79 -5.29 -14.27
N TYR A 146 3.32 -6.49 -14.54
CA TYR A 146 2.60 -7.56 -15.21
C TYR A 146 1.78 -8.37 -14.22
N THR A 147 2.34 -8.72 -13.07
CA THR A 147 1.63 -9.55 -12.07
C THR A 147 0.81 -8.70 -11.12
N GLY A 148 1.32 -7.52 -10.75
CA GLY A 148 0.79 -6.67 -9.69
C GLY A 148 1.40 -6.94 -8.32
N GLU A 149 2.33 -7.89 -8.23
CA GLU A 149 3.01 -8.24 -6.99
C GLU A 149 3.86 -7.08 -6.47
N ILE A 150 3.70 -6.77 -5.18
CA ILE A 150 4.57 -5.82 -4.49
C ILE A 150 5.83 -6.57 -4.06
N LEU A 151 6.96 -6.20 -4.65
CA LEU A 151 8.25 -6.81 -4.41
C LEU A 151 8.97 -6.18 -3.21
N ALA A 152 8.75 -4.89 -2.99
CA ALA A 152 9.28 -4.13 -1.85
C ALA A 152 8.37 -2.93 -1.52
N ALA A 153 8.32 -2.57 -0.24
CA ALA A 153 7.53 -1.50 0.35
C ALA A 153 8.32 -0.90 1.54
N ALA A 154 9.25 0.00 1.25
CA ALA A 154 10.14 0.62 2.23
C ALA A 154 9.61 1.97 2.70
N GLN A 155 9.83 2.30 3.98
CA GLN A 155 9.49 3.61 4.55
C GLN A 155 10.48 4.03 5.64
N VAL A 156 10.88 5.29 5.59
CA VAL A 156 11.76 5.95 6.55
C VAL A 156 11.05 7.21 7.08
N PRO A 157 11.08 7.52 8.39
CA PRO A 157 11.79 6.81 9.46
C PRO A 157 11.26 5.40 9.73
N PHE A 158 12.12 4.51 10.23
CA PHE A 158 11.79 3.11 10.49
C PHE A 158 10.92 2.93 11.73
N PHE A 159 10.06 1.90 11.69
CA PHE A 159 9.27 1.46 12.83
C PHE A 159 9.77 0.11 13.36
N ASP A 160 10.47 0.11 14.49
CA ASP A 160 10.85 -1.13 15.16
C ASP A 160 9.68 -1.70 15.97
N VAL A 161 9.01 -2.69 15.39
CA VAL A 161 7.85 -3.39 15.95
C VAL A 161 8.11 -3.99 17.34
N ARG A 162 9.36 -4.30 17.69
CA ARG A 162 9.73 -4.82 19.02
C ARG A 162 9.59 -3.77 20.11
N LYS A 163 9.62 -2.48 19.73
CA LYS A 163 9.51 -1.30 20.60
C LYS A 163 8.18 -0.56 20.39
N TYR A 164 7.16 -1.21 19.84
CA TYR A 164 5.88 -0.57 19.46
C TYR A 164 5.27 0.31 20.56
N LYS A 165 5.37 -0.06 21.85
CA LYS A 165 4.87 0.75 22.98
C LYS A 165 5.52 2.13 23.05
N THR A 166 6.81 2.23 22.75
CA THR A 166 7.52 3.52 22.73
C THR A 166 6.96 4.43 21.64
N TYR A 167 6.67 3.86 20.47
CA TYR A 167 6.08 4.63 19.36
C TYR A 167 4.66 5.09 19.68
N PHE A 168 3.83 4.22 20.25
CA PHE A 168 2.44 4.58 20.57
C PHE A 168 2.26 5.48 21.79
N ASN A 169 3.26 5.58 22.67
CA ASN A 169 3.20 6.49 23.83
C ASN A 169 3.73 7.90 23.53
N SER A 170 4.27 8.14 22.32
CA SER A 170 4.80 9.44 21.90
C SER A 170 4.03 9.95 20.69
N GLU A 171 3.49 11.16 20.77
CA GLU A 171 2.69 11.74 19.67
C GLU A 171 3.51 11.87 18.38
N ASP A 172 4.78 12.25 18.49
CA ASP A 172 5.69 12.40 17.34
C ASP A 172 6.01 11.05 16.68
N LEU A 173 6.16 9.98 17.47
CA LEU A 173 6.53 8.66 16.97
C LEU A 173 5.34 7.86 16.44
N LYS A 174 4.11 8.14 16.88
CA LYS A 174 2.89 7.50 16.36
C LYS A 174 2.77 7.60 14.85
N GLU A 175 3.11 8.76 14.28
CA GLU A 175 3.07 8.97 12.83
C GLU A 175 4.04 8.07 12.06
N THR A 176 5.13 7.65 12.69
CA THR A 176 6.13 6.74 12.09
C THR A 176 5.61 5.32 11.92
N ALA A 177 4.66 4.90 12.75
CA ALA A 177 4.08 3.56 12.70
C ALA A 177 3.09 3.39 11.53
N LYS A 178 2.54 4.49 10.99
CA LYS A 178 1.63 4.45 9.84
C LYS A 178 2.38 4.05 8.58
N PHE A 179 1.81 3.16 7.78
CA PHE A 179 2.30 2.90 6.44
C PHE A 179 1.76 3.96 5.45
N LYS A 180 2.46 5.10 5.39
CA LYS A 180 2.04 6.33 4.70
C LYS A 180 1.77 6.11 3.22
N ALA A 181 2.47 5.17 2.60
CA ALA A 181 2.28 4.89 1.18
C ALA A 181 0.84 4.44 0.82
N VAL A 182 0.12 3.83 1.76
CA VAL A 182 -1.30 3.39 1.61
C VAL A 182 -2.29 4.39 2.20
N VAL A 183 -1.95 4.99 3.35
CA VAL A 183 -2.91 5.78 4.15
C VAL A 183 -2.83 7.29 3.88
N ASP A 184 -1.64 7.80 3.54
CA ASP A 184 -1.47 9.23 3.28
C ASP A 184 -1.82 9.54 1.83
N LEU A 185 -2.47 10.69 1.65
CA LEU A 185 -2.85 11.23 0.37
C LEU A 185 -1.97 12.43 0.04
N PHE A 186 -1.56 12.54 -1.21
CA PHE A 186 -0.77 13.67 -1.69
C PHE A 186 -1.26 14.13 -3.06
N GLU A 187 -0.94 15.39 -3.38
CA GLU A 187 -1.08 15.91 -4.74
C GLU A 187 0.12 15.42 -5.57
N PRO A 188 -0.10 14.61 -6.61
CA PRO A 188 1.00 14.00 -7.37
C PRO A 188 1.85 15.03 -8.12
N GLY A 189 1.28 16.19 -8.47
CA GLY A 189 1.97 17.16 -9.30
C GLY A 189 2.38 16.56 -10.65
N SER A 190 3.57 16.92 -11.12
CA SER A 190 4.00 16.62 -12.51
C SER A 190 4.06 15.13 -12.88
N ILE A 191 4.11 14.20 -11.92
CA ILE A 191 4.02 12.76 -12.22
C ILE A 191 2.62 12.37 -12.78
N MET A 192 1.63 13.25 -12.69
CA MET A 192 0.32 13.09 -13.34
C MET A 192 0.38 13.30 -14.86
N LYS A 193 1.33 14.08 -15.38
CA LYS A 193 1.34 14.46 -16.81
C LYS A 193 1.38 13.27 -17.78
N PRO A 194 2.19 12.21 -17.56
CA PRO A 194 2.13 11.01 -18.39
C PRO A 194 0.77 10.30 -18.35
N ILE A 195 0.07 10.36 -17.21
CA ILE A 195 -1.26 9.77 -17.04
C ILE A 195 -2.32 10.61 -17.77
N THR A 196 -2.29 11.93 -17.62
CA THR A 196 -3.12 12.86 -18.40
C THR A 196 -2.92 12.68 -19.91
N LEU A 197 -1.66 12.51 -20.33
CA LEU A 197 -1.33 12.22 -21.72
C LEU A 197 -1.94 10.89 -22.18
N ALA A 198 -1.90 9.86 -21.32
CA ALA A 198 -2.55 8.58 -21.60
C ALA A 198 -4.06 8.72 -21.81
N ILE A 199 -4.73 9.58 -21.03
CA ILE A 199 -6.15 9.90 -21.20
C ILE A 199 -6.40 10.59 -22.54
N CYS A 200 -5.55 11.54 -22.94
CA CYS A 200 -5.67 12.21 -24.24
C CYS A 200 -5.47 11.23 -25.40
N LEU A 201 -4.53 10.28 -25.27
CA LEU A 201 -4.34 9.22 -26.26
C LEU A 201 -5.52 8.25 -26.30
N LYS A 202 -6.15 7.95 -25.17
CA LYS A 202 -7.38 7.16 -25.12
C LYS A 202 -8.51 7.85 -25.88
N ALA A 203 -8.68 9.16 -25.71
CA ALA A 203 -9.64 9.92 -26.48
C ALA A 203 -9.31 9.92 -27.98
N ASN A 204 -8.03 10.03 -28.38
CA ASN A 204 -7.64 9.87 -29.78
C ASN A 204 -8.02 8.49 -30.35
N GLU A 205 -7.87 7.40 -29.57
CA GLU A 205 -8.31 6.06 -29.97
C GLU A 205 -9.82 6.01 -30.22
N GLU A 206 -10.63 6.59 -29.33
CA GLU A 206 -12.10 6.66 -29.48
C GLU A 206 -12.51 7.51 -30.69
N LEU A 207 -11.90 8.69 -30.86
CA LEU A 207 -12.15 9.57 -32.00
C LEU A 207 -11.77 8.92 -33.33
N ALA A 208 -10.69 8.13 -33.37
CA ALA A 208 -10.29 7.41 -34.57
C ALA A 208 -11.34 6.36 -34.99
N LEU A 209 -11.98 5.68 -34.02
CA LEU A 209 -13.09 4.76 -34.31
C LEU A 209 -14.32 5.48 -34.87
N GLU A 210 -14.53 6.74 -34.48
CA GLU A 210 -15.58 7.62 -35.00
C GLU A 210 -15.20 8.31 -36.33
N GLY A 211 -13.98 8.12 -36.84
CA GLY A 211 -13.48 8.82 -38.03
C GLY A 211 -13.24 10.32 -37.82
N ARG A 212 -13.07 10.77 -36.57
CA ARG A 212 -12.86 12.18 -36.20
C ARG A 212 -11.38 12.53 -36.08
N VAL A 213 -11.09 13.82 -36.15
CA VAL A 213 -9.73 14.36 -36.01
C VAL A 213 -9.23 14.15 -34.58
N PRO A 214 -7.97 13.71 -34.37
CA PRO A 214 -7.40 13.56 -33.03
C PRO A 214 -7.21 14.91 -32.33
N ILE A 215 -7.19 14.88 -31.00
CA ILE A 215 -6.93 16.04 -30.12
C ILE A 215 -5.55 16.63 -30.40
N PHE A 216 -4.57 15.77 -30.67
CA PHE A 216 -3.21 16.15 -31.00
C PHE A 216 -2.49 15.01 -31.73
N LEU A 217 -1.40 15.34 -32.43
CA LEU A 217 -0.44 14.36 -32.97
C LEU A 217 0.89 14.40 -32.18
N PRO A 218 1.61 13.28 -32.02
CA PRO A 218 2.81 13.24 -31.17
C PRO A 218 3.91 14.24 -31.58
N ASP A 219 4.10 14.43 -32.88
CA ASP A 219 5.09 15.36 -33.45
C ASP A 219 4.53 16.77 -33.68
N GLU A 220 3.24 17.00 -33.39
CA GLU A 220 2.62 18.32 -33.50
C GLU A 220 3.31 19.33 -32.60
N LYS A 221 3.71 20.46 -33.19
CA LYS A 221 4.26 21.60 -32.45
C LYS A 221 3.11 22.43 -31.89
N ILE A 222 2.89 22.34 -30.58
CA ILE A 222 1.91 23.15 -29.87
C ILE A 222 2.61 24.37 -29.28
N SER A 223 2.01 25.55 -29.48
CA SER A 223 2.53 26.78 -28.89
C SER A 223 2.40 26.73 -27.37
N THR A 224 3.48 26.97 -26.67
CA THR A 224 3.53 27.04 -25.19
C THR A 224 3.82 28.45 -24.70
N SER A 225 3.52 29.45 -25.54
CA SER A 225 3.77 30.86 -25.25
C SER A 225 2.63 31.54 -24.47
N ASN A 226 1.43 30.97 -24.50
CA ASN A 226 0.24 31.50 -23.83
C ASN A 226 -0.17 30.60 -22.66
N GLY A 227 -0.08 31.12 -21.43
CA GLY A 227 -0.47 30.41 -20.21
C GLY A 227 -1.88 30.74 -19.70
N TYR A 228 -2.67 31.52 -20.43
CA TYR A 228 -4.01 31.93 -19.99
C TYR A 228 -5.05 30.86 -20.33
N PHE A 229 -5.64 30.27 -19.29
CA PHE A 229 -6.71 29.27 -19.40
C PHE A 229 -7.98 29.72 -18.64
N PRO A 230 -9.17 29.30 -19.07
CA PRO A 230 -10.44 29.66 -18.44
C PRO A 230 -10.49 29.43 -16.92
N GLY A 231 -11.12 30.36 -16.20
CA GLY A 231 -11.37 30.25 -14.76
C GLY A 231 -10.13 30.46 -13.86
N ARG A 232 -8.97 30.82 -14.41
CA ARG A 232 -7.76 31.12 -13.63
C ARG A 232 -7.53 32.63 -13.53
N SER A 233 -7.20 33.11 -12.33
CA SER A 233 -6.75 34.49 -12.11
C SER A 233 -5.27 34.71 -12.44
N LYS A 234 -4.46 33.64 -12.34
CA LYS A 234 -3.03 33.65 -12.68
C LYS A 234 -2.77 32.69 -13.85
N PRO A 235 -1.99 33.12 -14.86
CA PRO A 235 -1.55 32.24 -15.94
C PRO A 235 -0.81 31.03 -15.40
N ILE A 236 -0.97 29.90 -16.10
CA ILE A 236 -0.10 28.73 -15.94
C ILE A 236 1.29 29.11 -16.48
N GLN A 237 2.32 28.71 -15.75
CA GLN A 237 3.71 28.98 -16.12
C GLN A 237 4.49 27.67 -16.20
N ASP A 238 5.41 27.63 -17.15
CA ASP A 238 6.43 26.58 -17.26
C ASP A 238 7.71 27.04 -16.57
N ALA A 239 8.55 26.08 -16.16
CA ALA A 239 9.85 26.39 -15.57
C ALA A 239 10.78 27.15 -16.54
N ARG A 240 10.60 26.94 -17.85
CA ARG A 240 11.31 27.67 -18.91
C ARG A 240 10.36 27.93 -20.07
N ASN A 241 10.44 29.13 -20.63
CA ASN A 241 9.64 29.52 -21.79
C ASN A 241 10.17 28.85 -23.05
N HIS A 242 9.29 28.12 -23.71
CA HIS A 242 9.52 27.55 -25.04
C HIS A 242 8.42 28.09 -25.96
N LYS A 243 8.76 28.43 -27.21
CA LYS A 243 7.75 28.91 -28.17
C LYS A 243 6.81 27.79 -28.58
N TYR A 244 7.39 26.61 -28.87
CA TYR A 244 6.67 25.42 -29.29
C TYR A 244 7.28 24.18 -28.64
N LEU A 245 6.45 23.23 -28.26
CA LEU A 245 6.84 21.90 -27.82
C LEU A 245 6.02 20.86 -28.57
N ASN A 246 6.62 19.70 -28.84
CA ASN A 246 5.90 18.49 -29.18
C ASN A 246 5.74 17.62 -27.92
N LEU A 247 5.04 16.49 -28.04
CA LEU A 247 4.77 15.60 -26.90
C LEU A 247 6.04 15.18 -26.16
N TYR A 248 7.09 14.81 -26.91
CA TYR A 248 8.33 14.31 -26.35
C TYR A 248 9.06 15.37 -25.52
N LEU A 249 9.18 16.58 -26.07
CA LEU A 249 9.79 17.71 -25.37
C LEU A 249 8.92 18.21 -24.22
N ALA A 250 7.60 18.14 -24.36
CA ALA A 250 6.67 18.56 -23.30
C ALA A 250 6.81 17.70 -22.04
N ILE A 251 6.92 16.38 -22.18
CA ILE A 251 7.18 15.47 -21.06
C ILE A 251 8.58 15.70 -20.50
N GLN A 252 9.61 15.81 -21.36
CA GLN A 252 10.98 16.08 -20.91
C GLN A 252 11.13 17.40 -20.14
N LYS A 253 10.49 18.47 -20.63
CA LYS A 253 10.54 19.80 -19.99
C LYS A 253 9.49 19.97 -18.91
N SER A 254 8.67 18.95 -18.69
CA SER A 254 7.52 18.98 -17.78
C SER A 254 6.67 20.24 -18.00
N SER A 255 6.28 20.51 -19.25
CA SER A 255 5.48 21.69 -19.60
C SER A 255 4.06 21.58 -19.04
N ASN A 256 3.70 22.52 -18.17
CA ASN A 256 2.35 22.71 -17.66
C ASN A 256 1.43 23.24 -18.76
N ILE A 257 1.90 24.21 -19.53
CA ILE A 257 1.11 24.87 -20.59
C ILE A 257 0.75 23.86 -21.69
N TYR A 258 1.68 23.01 -22.11
CA TYR A 258 1.39 21.98 -23.12
C TYR A 258 0.29 21.02 -22.66
N ILE A 259 0.40 20.51 -21.42
CA ILE A 259 -0.57 19.57 -20.86
C ILE A 259 -1.93 20.23 -20.63
N ALA A 260 -1.95 21.47 -20.17
CA ALA A 260 -3.18 22.25 -20.07
C ALA A 260 -3.84 22.50 -21.44
N THR A 261 -3.04 22.72 -22.50
CA THR A 261 -3.55 22.85 -23.87
C THR A 261 -4.15 21.55 -24.39
N LEU A 262 -3.52 20.40 -24.11
CA LEU A 262 -4.10 19.10 -24.46
C LEU A 262 -5.43 18.87 -23.75
N VAL A 263 -5.50 19.19 -22.46
CA VAL A 263 -6.75 19.04 -21.69
C VAL A 263 -7.82 20.04 -22.15
N ASP A 264 -7.46 21.27 -22.51
CA ASP A 264 -8.40 22.23 -23.12
C ASP A 264 -9.03 21.67 -24.40
N ARG A 265 -8.21 21.17 -25.33
CA ARG A 265 -8.71 20.53 -26.54
C ARG A 265 -9.55 19.28 -26.24
N LEU A 266 -9.14 18.48 -25.26
CA LEU A 266 -9.86 17.29 -24.81
C LEU A 266 -11.27 17.64 -24.30
N ILE A 267 -11.39 18.58 -23.36
CA ILE A 267 -12.69 18.93 -22.77
C ILE A 267 -13.60 19.63 -23.77
N ASN A 268 -13.06 20.39 -24.72
CA ASN A 268 -13.83 20.99 -25.80
C ASN A 268 -14.33 19.94 -26.83
N THR A 269 -13.68 18.77 -26.91
CA THR A 269 -14.02 17.70 -27.87
C THR A 269 -14.87 16.58 -27.26
N MET A 270 -14.52 16.13 -26.06
CA MET A 270 -15.13 14.99 -25.35
C MET A 270 -16.01 15.41 -24.15
N GLY A 271 -15.85 16.64 -23.68
CA GLY A 271 -16.54 17.15 -22.48
C GLY A 271 -15.76 16.94 -21.19
N GLU A 272 -15.96 17.85 -20.23
CA GLU A 272 -15.32 17.80 -18.91
C GLU A 272 -15.67 16.53 -18.12
N LYS A 273 -16.93 16.06 -18.24
CA LYS A 273 -17.38 14.84 -17.57
C LYS A 273 -16.63 13.61 -18.06
N TRP A 274 -16.41 13.50 -19.38
CA TRP A 274 -15.63 12.40 -19.95
C TRP A 274 -14.19 12.40 -19.39
N TYR A 275 -13.54 13.56 -19.31
CA TYR A 275 -12.19 13.66 -18.75
C TYR A 275 -12.13 13.22 -17.29
N ARG A 276 -13.08 13.67 -16.47
CA ARG A 276 -13.19 13.24 -15.07
C ARG A 276 -13.39 11.73 -14.95
N ASP A 277 -14.32 11.17 -15.71
CA ASP A 277 -14.66 9.76 -15.65
C ASP A 277 -13.47 8.91 -16.13
N ALA A 278 -12.69 9.37 -17.11
CA ALA A 278 -11.47 8.71 -17.56
C ALA A 278 -10.40 8.59 -16.45
N LEU A 279 -10.22 9.60 -15.59
CA LEU A 279 -9.33 9.51 -14.42
C LEU A 279 -9.75 8.35 -13.50
N ILE A 280 -11.06 8.17 -13.32
CA ILE A 280 -11.64 7.23 -12.38
C ILE A 280 -11.71 5.81 -12.98
N ASP A 281 -12.08 5.68 -14.24
CA ASP A 281 -12.39 4.39 -14.87
C ASP A 281 -11.20 3.74 -15.53
N LEU A 282 -10.24 4.53 -16.04
CA LEU A 282 -8.99 3.99 -16.58
C LEU A 282 -7.98 3.72 -15.47
N PHE A 283 -7.84 4.66 -14.51
CA PHE A 283 -6.75 4.62 -13.53
C PHE A 283 -7.19 4.38 -12.08
N GLY A 284 -8.49 4.35 -11.80
CA GLY A 284 -9.00 4.03 -10.47
C GLY A 284 -8.79 5.15 -9.45
N PHE A 285 -8.56 6.39 -9.88
CA PHE A 285 -8.48 7.51 -8.95
C PHE A 285 -9.81 7.70 -8.19
N SER A 286 -9.73 8.17 -6.95
CA SER A 286 -10.86 8.26 -6.02
C SER A 286 -11.50 6.90 -5.62
N LYS A 287 -10.93 5.77 -6.06
CA LYS A 287 -11.31 4.41 -5.65
C LYS A 287 -10.14 3.73 -4.93
N LYS A 288 -10.44 2.86 -3.98
CA LYS A 288 -9.43 1.97 -3.37
C LYS A 288 -8.83 1.05 -4.44
N THR A 289 -7.54 0.81 -4.38
CA THR A 289 -6.85 -0.14 -5.27
C THR A 289 -7.20 -1.59 -4.93
N GLY A 290 -7.57 -1.87 -3.68
CA GLY A 290 -7.86 -3.22 -3.21
C GLY A 290 -6.64 -3.97 -2.68
N ILE A 291 -5.51 -3.28 -2.47
CA ILE A 291 -4.34 -3.82 -1.79
C ILE A 291 -4.72 -4.43 -0.43
N GLU A 292 -4.07 -5.53 -0.05
CA GLU A 292 -4.35 -6.24 1.20
C GLU A 292 -3.80 -5.53 2.44
N PHE A 293 -4.31 -4.32 2.72
CA PHE A 293 -3.88 -3.48 3.84
C PHE A 293 -5.07 -2.74 4.46
N PRO A 294 -5.12 -2.56 5.80
CA PRO A 294 -6.26 -1.90 6.43
C PRO A 294 -6.20 -0.39 6.19
N PHE A 295 -7.35 0.27 6.25
CA PHE A 295 -7.45 1.74 6.17
C PHE A 295 -6.89 2.37 4.89
N GLU A 296 -6.89 1.66 3.76
CA GLU A 296 -6.52 2.24 2.47
C GLU A 296 -7.32 3.52 2.19
N ALA A 297 -6.60 4.62 1.98
CA ALA A 297 -7.20 5.88 1.60
C ALA A 297 -7.64 5.83 0.13
N ARG A 298 -8.88 6.21 -0.16
CA ARG A 298 -9.45 6.12 -1.52
C ARG A 298 -9.00 7.23 -2.48
N GLY A 299 -8.28 8.24 -2.02
CA GLY A 299 -7.99 9.44 -2.82
C GLY A 299 -9.19 10.35 -3.01
N PHE A 300 -9.04 11.34 -3.89
CA PHE A 300 -10.06 12.34 -4.19
C PHE A 300 -9.93 12.84 -5.63
N VAL A 301 -11.04 12.85 -6.35
CA VAL A 301 -11.21 13.54 -7.64
C VAL A 301 -12.44 14.45 -7.50
N PRO A 302 -12.34 15.76 -7.80
CA PRO A 302 -13.45 16.69 -7.70
C PRO A 302 -14.71 16.24 -8.43
N ASP A 303 -15.88 16.49 -7.87
CA ASP A 303 -17.18 16.14 -8.46
C ASP A 303 -17.96 17.39 -8.94
N PHE A 304 -18.72 17.26 -10.03
CA PHE A 304 -19.51 18.36 -10.61
C PHE A 304 -20.61 18.86 -9.68
N ASN A 305 -21.18 17.97 -8.86
CA ASN A 305 -22.36 18.27 -8.05
C ASN A 305 -22.04 18.41 -6.55
N LYS A 306 -20.77 18.68 -6.20
CA LYS A 306 -20.32 18.79 -4.81
C LYS A 306 -19.61 20.11 -4.55
N TYR A 307 -19.57 20.45 -3.26
CA TYR A 307 -18.97 21.66 -2.76
C TYR A 307 -18.02 21.32 -1.61
N TYR A 308 -16.91 22.04 -1.55
CA TYR A 308 -16.01 22.04 -0.41
C TYR A 308 -16.69 22.62 0.84
N GLN A 309 -16.07 22.42 2.02
CA GLN A 309 -16.59 22.94 3.29
C GLN A 309 -16.78 24.47 3.29
N ASN A 310 -15.95 25.18 2.53
CA ASN A 310 -16.07 26.63 2.34
C ASN A 310 -17.14 27.04 1.31
N LYS A 311 -18.01 26.10 0.87
CA LYS A 311 -19.07 26.27 -0.13
C LYS A 311 -18.59 26.61 -1.55
N ALA A 312 -17.30 26.53 -1.83
CA ALA A 312 -16.81 26.59 -3.22
C ALA A 312 -17.12 25.27 -3.94
N PRO A 313 -17.53 25.28 -5.22
CA PRO A 313 -17.76 24.04 -5.96
C PRO A 313 -16.45 23.26 -6.10
N GLU A 314 -16.52 21.94 -5.97
CA GLU A 314 -15.35 21.07 -6.18
C GLU A 314 -14.85 21.19 -7.64
N TRP A 315 -15.81 21.23 -8.57
CA TRP A 315 -15.54 21.44 -9.98
C TRP A 315 -15.82 22.88 -10.42
N SER A 316 -14.82 23.53 -10.98
CA SER A 316 -14.88 24.88 -11.55
C SER A 316 -14.26 24.90 -12.94
N LYS A 317 -14.41 26.01 -13.67
CA LYS A 317 -13.80 26.18 -15.01
C LYS A 317 -12.29 25.95 -15.05
N SER A 318 -11.58 26.13 -13.93
CA SER A 318 -10.12 25.92 -13.85
C SER A 318 -9.71 24.51 -13.40
N THR A 319 -10.66 23.71 -12.90
CA THR A 319 -10.41 22.38 -12.33
C THR A 319 -9.74 21.43 -13.34
N PRO A 320 -10.20 21.31 -14.61
CA PRO A 320 -9.58 20.40 -15.58
C PRO A 320 -8.08 20.61 -15.75
N TYR A 321 -7.64 21.87 -15.85
CA TYR A 321 -6.23 22.21 -16.04
C TYR A 321 -5.40 21.90 -14.79
N SER A 322 -5.93 22.18 -13.60
CA SER A 322 -5.25 21.82 -12.34
C SER A 322 -5.06 20.30 -12.22
N LEU A 323 -6.11 19.53 -12.50
CA LEU A 323 -6.06 18.06 -12.51
C LEU A 323 -5.01 17.53 -13.49
N ALA A 324 -4.93 18.13 -14.67
CA ALA A 324 -3.98 17.76 -15.73
C ALA A 324 -2.52 17.76 -15.25
N MET A 325 -2.20 18.66 -14.32
CA MET A 325 -0.87 18.87 -13.76
C MET A 325 -0.69 18.21 -12.38
N GLY A 326 -1.69 17.45 -11.91
CA GLY A 326 -1.65 16.74 -10.64
C GLY A 326 -1.96 17.59 -9.40
N TYR A 327 -2.71 18.68 -9.56
CA TYR A 327 -3.22 19.52 -8.47
C TYR A 327 -4.74 19.42 -8.36
N ASN A 328 -5.30 19.68 -7.17
CA ASN A 328 -6.74 19.50 -6.90
C ASN A 328 -7.20 18.04 -7.08
N ILE A 329 -6.26 17.10 -7.02
CA ILE A 329 -6.45 15.64 -7.03
C ILE A 329 -5.58 15.07 -5.92
N LEU A 330 -6.12 14.15 -5.15
CA LEU A 330 -5.37 13.45 -4.11
C LEU A 330 -5.30 11.97 -4.43
N ALA A 331 -4.09 11.41 -4.38
CA ALA A 331 -3.86 10.00 -4.59
C ALA A 331 -2.97 9.42 -3.47
N ASN A 332 -3.16 8.14 -3.16
CA ASN A 332 -2.15 7.38 -2.42
C ASN A 332 -1.09 6.83 -3.39
N SER A 333 -0.01 6.28 -2.86
CA SER A 333 1.11 5.83 -3.72
C SER A 333 0.79 4.55 -4.49
N PHE A 334 -0.13 3.73 -3.98
CA PHE A 334 -0.60 2.52 -4.65
C PHE A 334 -1.47 2.84 -5.88
N GLN A 335 -2.28 3.90 -5.84
CA GLN A 335 -3.02 4.40 -7.00
C GLN A 335 -2.06 4.90 -8.08
N MET A 336 -1.00 5.63 -7.68
CA MET A 336 0.01 6.13 -8.60
C MET A 336 0.82 5.01 -9.24
N ILE A 337 1.37 4.07 -8.45
CA ILE A 337 2.16 2.96 -9.00
C ILE A 337 1.31 2.05 -9.87
N ARG A 338 0.03 1.81 -9.54
CA ARG A 338 -0.92 1.10 -10.40
C ARG A 338 -1.07 1.80 -11.75
N ALA A 339 -1.26 3.12 -11.76
CA ALA A 339 -1.42 3.88 -13.00
C ALA A 339 -0.19 3.78 -13.91
N PHE A 340 1.02 3.87 -13.33
CA PHE A 340 2.26 3.64 -14.07
C PHE A 340 2.43 2.18 -14.52
N SER A 341 2.01 1.21 -13.71
CA SER A 341 2.06 -0.21 -14.07
C SER A 341 1.18 -0.53 -15.27
N ILE A 342 -0.01 0.08 -15.40
CA ILE A 342 -0.85 -0.03 -16.61
C ILE A 342 -0.10 0.48 -17.85
N ILE A 343 0.66 1.57 -17.74
CA ILE A 343 1.46 2.08 -18.87
C ILE A 343 2.64 1.12 -19.17
N ALA A 344 3.29 0.62 -18.13
CA ALA A 344 4.44 -0.27 -18.23
C ALA A 344 4.08 -1.60 -18.91
N ASN A 345 2.96 -2.21 -18.49
CA ASN A 345 2.48 -3.52 -18.92
C ASN A 345 1.68 -3.51 -20.24
N GLU A 346 1.90 -2.50 -21.09
CA GLU A 346 1.23 -2.37 -22.39
C GLU A 346 -0.29 -2.14 -22.32
N GLY A 347 -0.78 -1.52 -21.24
CA GLY A 347 -2.13 -0.96 -21.16
C GLY A 347 -3.16 -1.91 -20.57
N LYS A 348 -2.74 -2.99 -19.91
CA LYS A 348 -3.65 -3.94 -19.27
C LYS A 348 -3.92 -3.55 -17.82
N ASP A 349 -5.14 -3.82 -17.39
CA ASP A 349 -5.51 -3.64 -15.99
C ASP A 349 -4.59 -4.47 -15.07
N VAL A 350 -4.30 -3.95 -13.89
CA VAL A 350 -3.50 -4.62 -12.86
C VAL A 350 -3.92 -4.13 -11.49
N THR A 351 -4.01 -5.05 -10.55
CA THR A 351 -4.33 -4.77 -9.15
C THR A 351 -3.08 -5.04 -8.31
N PRO A 352 -2.59 -4.07 -7.51
CA PRO A 352 -1.53 -4.29 -6.56
C PRO A 352 -1.89 -5.39 -5.56
N THR A 353 -0.98 -6.32 -5.28
CA THR A 353 -1.17 -7.37 -4.27
C THR A 353 0.11 -7.59 -3.46
N ILE A 354 -0.03 -7.68 -2.14
CA ILE A 354 1.02 -8.05 -1.18
C ILE A 354 0.89 -9.54 -0.79
N LEU A 355 -0.25 -10.15 -1.09
CA LEU A 355 -0.53 -11.55 -0.76
C LEU A 355 -0.15 -12.48 -1.91
N LYS A 356 0.71 -13.45 -1.62
CA LYS A 356 1.03 -14.53 -2.57
C LYS A 356 0.11 -15.74 -2.40
N LYS A 357 0.02 -16.27 -1.17
CA LYS A 357 -0.84 -17.41 -0.83
C LYS A 357 -1.13 -17.48 0.67
N ILE A 358 -2.27 -18.07 1.01
CA ILE A 358 -2.64 -18.44 2.39
C ILE A 358 -2.74 -19.96 2.47
N ILE A 359 -1.99 -20.58 3.37
CA ILE A 359 -1.99 -22.03 3.59
C ILE A 359 -2.46 -22.31 5.01
N LYS A 360 -3.39 -23.24 5.16
CA LYS A 360 -3.81 -23.76 6.46
C LYS A 360 -3.35 -25.20 6.61
N ASN A 361 -2.53 -25.46 7.62
CA ASN A 361 -2.16 -26.82 7.99
C ASN A 361 -3.21 -27.40 8.95
N VAL A 362 -3.86 -28.50 8.54
CA VAL A 362 -4.80 -29.25 9.37
C VAL A 362 -4.27 -30.67 9.50
N ASP A 363 -3.86 -31.04 10.71
CA ASP A 363 -3.34 -32.39 11.03
C ASP A 363 -2.23 -32.88 10.08
N GLY A 364 -1.33 -31.98 9.67
CA GLY A 364 -0.21 -32.28 8.78
C GLY A 364 -0.53 -32.15 7.29
N ILE A 365 -1.79 -31.87 6.93
CA ILE A 365 -2.21 -31.66 5.54
C ILE A 365 -2.28 -30.16 5.25
N GLU A 366 -1.53 -29.71 4.26
CA GLU A 366 -1.58 -28.33 3.77
C GLU A 366 -2.76 -28.11 2.83
N LYS A 367 -3.68 -27.22 3.23
CA LYS A 367 -4.79 -26.76 2.40
C LYS A 367 -4.53 -25.32 1.97
N VAL A 368 -4.46 -25.08 0.66
CA VAL A 368 -4.38 -23.73 0.10
C VAL A 368 -5.76 -23.07 0.19
N LEU A 369 -5.86 -21.97 0.94
CA LEU A 369 -7.11 -21.21 1.12
C LEU A 369 -7.24 -20.12 0.06
N VAL A 370 -6.13 -19.43 -0.23
CA VAL A 370 -6.04 -18.36 -1.22
C VAL A 370 -4.74 -18.56 -2.01
N ASP A 371 -4.82 -18.42 -3.33
CA ASP A 371 -3.68 -18.56 -4.22
C ASP A 371 -3.72 -17.47 -5.30
N ASN A 372 -3.00 -16.37 -5.07
CA ASN A 372 -2.89 -15.30 -6.03
C ASN A 372 -1.91 -15.63 -7.17
N THR A 373 -1.17 -16.75 -7.11
CA THR A 373 -0.28 -17.14 -8.21
C THR A 373 -1.05 -17.61 -9.45
N LYS A 374 -2.27 -18.12 -9.25
CA LYS A 374 -3.14 -18.60 -10.33
C LYS A 374 -3.99 -17.52 -10.97
N SER A 375 -4.15 -16.36 -10.32
CA SER A 375 -4.93 -15.22 -10.84
C SER A 375 -4.12 -14.34 -11.81
N PHE A 376 -2.84 -14.65 -12.04
CA PHE A 376 -1.96 -13.93 -12.97
C PHE A 376 -2.17 -14.30 -14.44
N ASP A 377 -3.43 -14.45 -14.87
CA ASP A 377 -3.74 -14.56 -16.29
C ASP A 377 -3.67 -13.17 -16.94
N PHE A 378 -2.44 -12.74 -17.20
CA PHE A 378 -2.16 -11.48 -17.87
C PHE A 378 -2.84 -11.39 -19.24
N GLN A 379 -3.07 -12.51 -19.93
CA GLN A 379 -3.68 -12.49 -21.27
C GLN A 379 -5.14 -12.07 -21.22
N ASN A 380 -5.89 -12.54 -20.22
CA ASN A 380 -7.31 -12.30 -20.07
C ASN A 380 -7.68 -10.99 -19.34
N ARG A 381 -6.70 -10.19 -18.90
CA ARG A 381 -6.98 -8.89 -18.27
C ARG A 381 -7.55 -7.88 -19.28
N ARG A 382 -8.48 -7.05 -18.80
CA ARG A 382 -9.08 -5.96 -19.56
C ARG A 382 -8.01 -5.03 -20.11
N GLN A 383 -8.09 -4.74 -21.41
CA GLN A 383 -7.25 -3.72 -22.06
C GLN A 383 -7.85 -2.33 -21.79
N ILE A 384 -7.08 -1.47 -21.12
CA ILE A 384 -7.46 -0.10 -20.75
C ILE A 384 -6.99 0.89 -21.82
N LEU A 385 -5.72 0.78 -22.23
CA LEU A 385 -5.06 1.61 -23.24
C LEU A 385 -4.51 0.74 -24.37
N SER A 386 -4.40 1.23 -25.61
CA SER A 386 -3.73 0.44 -26.65
C SER A 386 -2.22 0.29 -26.38
N LYS A 387 -1.64 -0.82 -26.88
CA LYS A 387 -0.19 -1.06 -26.81
C LYS A 387 0.61 0.07 -27.46
N SER A 388 0.12 0.64 -28.55
CA SER A 388 0.73 1.78 -29.25
C SER A 388 0.79 3.02 -28.39
N SER A 389 -0.30 3.37 -27.70
CA SER A 389 -0.35 4.51 -26.77
C SER A 389 0.63 4.32 -25.62
N CYS A 390 0.67 3.13 -25.02
CA CYS A 390 1.64 2.83 -23.95
C CYS A 390 3.09 2.92 -24.43
N ARG A 391 3.41 2.43 -25.64
CA ARG A 391 4.75 2.56 -26.23
C ARG A 391 5.14 4.01 -26.47
N LEU A 392 4.19 4.83 -26.92
CA LEU A 392 4.43 6.26 -27.14
C LEU A 392 4.74 6.99 -25.83
N ILE A 393 3.97 6.74 -24.76
CA ILE A 393 4.20 7.34 -23.44
C ILE A 393 5.55 6.89 -22.87
N LYS A 394 5.86 5.59 -22.95
CA LYS A 394 7.18 5.06 -22.54
C LYS A 394 8.32 5.73 -23.30
N LYS A 395 8.16 5.92 -24.63
CA LYS A 395 9.15 6.61 -25.45
C LYS A 395 9.32 8.08 -25.03
N SER A 396 8.25 8.78 -24.65
CA SER A 396 8.36 10.16 -24.18
C SER A 396 9.02 10.31 -22.81
N MET A 397 8.86 9.30 -21.94
CA MET A 397 9.51 9.29 -20.62
C MET A 397 10.98 8.86 -20.69
N LYS A 398 11.44 8.21 -21.76
CA LYS A 398 12.84 7.77 -21.88
C LYS A 398 13.85 8.93 -21.81
N PHE A 399 13.43 10.13 -22.19
CA PHE A 399 14.29 11.32 -22.25
C PHE A 399 13.94 12.36 -21.18
N SER A 400 13.05 12.03 -20.23
CA SER A 400 12.63 12.94 -19.15
C SER A 400 13.63 13.04 -18.02
#